data_AF-A0A350JGD8-F1
#
_entry.id   AF-A0A350JGD8-F1
#
_cell.length_a   1.000
_cell.length_b   1.000
_cell.length_c   1.000
_cell.angle_alpha   90.00
_cell.angle_beta   90.00
_cell.angle_gamma   90.00
#
_symmetry.space_group_name_H-M   'P 1'
#
loop_
_entity.id
_entity.type
_entity.pdbx_description
1 polymer ?
#
loop_
_entity_poly.entity_id
_entity_poly.type
_entity_poly.pdbx_seq_one_letter_code
_entity_poly.pdbx_strand_id
1 'polypeptide(L)'
;MKKAILYSTLLSLFMALGCNKEPIEFVHPMDGIVIEDTSGFDRAFLIEPFTSVSCGACPLAHHEIETIEAAQSDVFHMTHYLYGPLHHPYTQYLIDQVNKTIYTPLALVHRTNNDGSAVYYGVDRMNEILEGRRHQEAELGIEVDMAIEQDVIEIDVEMDFSEEILGDNVALNVILIEKTVVGEGSGYDQRNYGDNDENHPYYGQGKYIEGFEHTNVIR
;
A
#
# COMPACT_ATOMS: atom_id res chain seq x y z
N MET A 1 27.80 62.34 -44.65
CA MET A 1 27.94 61.31 -45.70
C MET A 1 28.16 59.96 -45.05
N LYS A 2 27.22 59.02 -45.31
CA LYS A 2 27.41 57.55 -45.44
C LYS A 2 28.20 56.83 -44.32
N LYS A 3 27.50 56.19 -43.38
CA LYS A 3 27.19 54.73 -43.37
C LYS A 3 28.43 53.83 -43.33
N ALA A 4 28.66 53.18 -42.18
CA ALA A 4 29.21 51.83 -42.11
C ALA A 4 28.88 51.16 -40.74
N ILE A 5 28.05 50.11 -40.80
CA ILE A 5 28.21 48.78 -40.15
C ILE A 5 28.21 48.82 -38.61
N LEU A 6 27.12 48.61 -37.85
CA LEU A 6 26.11 47.53 -37.81
C LEU A 6 26.75 46.13 -37.84
N TYR A 7 26.87 45.48 -36.68
CA TYR A 7 26.87 44.02 -36.40
C TYR A 7 27.69 43.73 -35.12
N SER A 8 27.15 44.03 -33.94
CA SER A 8 27.60 43.42 -32.68
C SER A 8 26.61 43.70 -31.54
N THR A 9 25.33 43.38 -31.72
CA THR A 9 24.34 43.36 -30.63
C THR A 9 23.08 42.61 -31.09
N LEU A 10 23.24 41.38 -31.57
CA LEU A 10 22.09 40.52 -31.90
C LEU A 10 22.46 39.05 -31.68
N LEU A 11 22.93 38.71 -30.47
CA LEU A 11 23.08 37.30 -30.06
C LEU A 11 22.98 37.08 -28.54
N SER A 12 22.18 37.89 -27.85
CA SER A 12 21.97 37.73 -26.41
C SER A 12 20.55 38.06 -25.95
N LEU A 13 19.56 37.94 -26.85
CA LEU A 13 18.15 38.20 -26.52
C LEU A 13 17.19 37.13 -27.08
N PHE A 14 17.59 35.86 -26.98
CA PHE A 14 16.72 34.70 -27.29
C PHE A 14 17.05 33.48 -26.42
N MET A 15 17.29 33.70 -25.12
CA MET A 15 17.38 32.63 -24.11
C MET A 15 16.65 33.03 -22.82
N ALA A 16 15.35 33.34 -22.92
CA ALA A 16 14.49 33.49 -21.75
C ALA A 16 13.00 33.22 -22.06
N LEU A 17 12.72 32.33 -23.01
CA LEU A 17 11.40 31.70 -23.15
C LEU A 17 11.53 30.25 -22.66
N GLY A 18 11.93 30.11 -21.40
CA GLY A 18 11.66 28.88 -20.65
C GLY A 18 10.21 28.96 -20.19
N CYS A 19 9.43 27.91 -20.45
CA CYS A 19 8.09 27.75 -19.90
C CYS A 19 8.13 27.95 -18.38
N ASN A 20 7.68 29.10 -17.89
CA ASN A 20 7.15 29.17 -16.53
C ASN A 20 5.76 28.55 -16.61
N LYS A 21 5.64 27.30 -16.17
CA LYS A 21 4.33 26.73 -15.80
C LYS A 21 3.85 27.65 -14.67
N GLU A 22 2.79 28.42 -14.92
CA GLU A 22 2.19 29.23 -13.87
C GLU A 22 1.83 28.30 -12.70
N PRO A 23 2.14 28.69 -11.44
CA PRO A 23 1.70 27.90 -10.30
C PRO A 23 0.17 27.84 -10.32
N ILE A 24 -0.37 26.64 -10.18
CA ILE A 24 -1.80 26.42 -10.03
C ILE A 24 -2.18 27.06 -8.69
N GLU A 25 -2.94 28.16 -8.74
CA GLU A 25 -3.53 28.75 -7.55
C GLU A 25 -4.74 27.90 -7.13
N PHE A 26 -4.55 27.08 -6.10
CA PHE A 26 -5.65 26.42 -5.42
C PHE A 26 -6.42 27.46 -4.58
N VAL A 27 -7.60 27.83 -5.06
CA VAL A 27 -8.56 28.60 -4.28
C VAL A 27 -9.19 27.64 -3.27
N HIS A 28 -8.78 27.72 -2.01
CA HIS A 28 -9.49 27.06 -0.91
C HIS A 28 -10.66 27.93 -0.44
N PRO A 29 -11.93 27.52 -0.62
CA PRO A 29 -12.94 27.88 0.35
C PRO A 29 -12.78 26.94 1.56
N MET A 30 -11.98 27.34 2.55
CA MET A 30 -12.13 26.80 3.90
C MET A 30 -13.30 27.50 4.58
N ASP A 31 -14.51 27.12 4.19
CA ASP A 31 -15.66 27.20 5.08
C ASP A 31 -15.97 25.76 5.46
N GLY A 32 -15.52 25.37 6.66
CA GLY A 32 -15.74 24.04 7.20
C GLY A 32 -17.24 23.74 7.27
N ILE A 33 -17.69 22.83 6.43
CA ILE A 33 -18.99 22.20 6.56
C ILE A 33 -18.83 21.17 7.69
N VAL A 34 -19.31 21.51 8.88
CA VAL A 34 -19.56 20.52 9.92
C VAL A 34 -20.78 19.73 9.45
N ILE A 35 -20.56 18.49 9.02
CA ILE A 35 -21.65 17.56 8.71
C ILE A 35 -22.16 17.04 10.06
N GLU A 36 -23.31 17.54 10.50
CA GLU A 36 -24.02 17.05 11.68
C GLU A 36 -24.71 15.70 11.39
N ASP A 37 -23.94 14.63 11.14
CA ASP A 37 -24.42 13.24 11.29
C ASP A 37 -23.25 12.24 11.30
N THR A 38 -22.51 12.17 12.41
CA THR A 38 -21.48 11.12 12.61
C THR A 38 -22.13 9.85 13.18
N SER A 39 -22.98 9.18 12.42
CA SER A 39 -23.10 7.73 12.60
C SER A 39 -21.87 7.10 11.94
N GLY A 40 -21.06 6.38 12.72
CA GLY A 40 -19.64 6.08 12.43
C GLY A 40 -19.34 5.53 11.03
N PHE A 41 -18.10 5.74 10.58
CA PHE A 41 -17.64 5.31 9.25
C PHE A 41 -17.65 3.78 9.10
N ASP A 42 -17.92 3.30 7.88
CA ASP A 42 -17.75 1.88 7.54
C ASP A 42 -16.30 1.45 7.76
N ARG A 43 -16.12 0.33 8.46
CA ARG A 43 -14.78 -0.13 8.82
C ARG A 43 -14.16 -0.94 7.69
N ALA A 44 -13.09 -0.41 7.09
CA ALA A 44 -12.19 -1.18 6.26
C ALA A 44 -11.08 -1.87 7.09
N PHE A 45 -10.54 -2.97 6.57
CA PHE A 45 -9.47 -3.74 7.17
C PHE A 45 -8.24 -3.81 6.26
N LEU A 46 -7.08 -3.44 6.81
CA LEU A 46 -5.80 -3.67 6.16
C LEU A 46 -5.04 -4.83 6.83
N ILE A 47 -4.80 -5.88 6.07
CA ILE A 47 -3.93 -7.02 6.41
C ILE A 47 -2.54 -6.76 5.81
N GLU A 48 -1.50 -6.84 6.62
CA GLU A 48 -0.12 -6.60 6.15
C GLU A 48 0.72 -7.86 6.36
N PRO A 49 0.68 -8.82 5.40
CA PRO A 49 1.46 -10.04 5.51
C PRO A 49 2.95 -9.81 5.23
N PHE A 50 3.80 -10.34 6.10
CA PHE A 50 5.22 -10.54 5.88
C PHE A 50 5.47 -11.90 5.24
N THR A 51 6.13 -11.89 4.09
CA THR A 51 6.38 -13.09 3.27
C THR A 51 7.81 -13.13 2.71
N SER A 52 8.14 -14.25 2.07
CA SER A 52 9.38 -14.47 1.34
C SER A 52 9.18 -15.56 0.29
N VAL A 53 9.82 -15.42 -0.86
CA VAL A 53 9.84 -16.47 -1.92
C VAL A 53 10.43 -17.79 -1.42
N SER A 54 11.27 -17.77 -0.38
CA SER A 54 11.86 -18.98 0.24
C SER A 54 11.02 -19.61 1.35
N CYS A 55 9.87 -19.03 1.68
CA CYS A 55 8.98 -19.50 2.73
C CYS A 55 8.00 -20.55 2.20
N GLY A 56 8.17 -21.82 2.59
CA GLY A 56 7.36 -22.93 2.07
C GLY A 56 5.89 -22.92 2.52
N ALA A 57 5.57 -22.27 3.63
CA ALA A 57 4.21 -22.14 4.16
C ALA A 57 3.49 -20.88 3.67
N CYS A 58 4.21 -19.95 3.02
CA CYS A 58 3.65 -18.69 2.58
C CYS A 58 2.63 -18.82 1.42
N PRO A 59 2.67 -19.82 0.52
CA PRO A 59 1.58 -20.04 -0.44
C PRO A 59 0.22 -20.25 0.23
N LEU A 60 0.16 -21.03 1.31
CA LEU A 60 -1.09 -21.26 2.02
C LEU A 60 -1.63 -19.97 2.62
N ALA A 61 -0.78 -19.22 3.30
CA ALA A 61 -1.12 -17.92 3.86
C ALA A 61 -1.61 -16.93 2.78
N HIS A 62 -0.95 -16.90 1.63
CA HIS A 62 -1.36 -16.10 0.48
C HIS A 62 -2.78 -16.48 0.02
N HIS A 63 -3.02 -17.79 -0.17
CA HIS A 63 -4.34 -18.29 -0.57
C HIS A 63 -5.44 -17.97 0.45
N GLU A 64 -5.14 -18.08 1.74
CA GLU A 64 -6.08 -17.73 2.81
C GLU A 64 -6.46 -16.24 2.77
N ILE A 65 -5.50 -15.33 2.59
CA ILE A 65 -5.76 -13.89 2.48
C ILE A 65 -6.60 -13.57 1.24
N GLU A 66 -6.25 -14.11 0.08
CA GLU A 66 -7.03 -13.89 -1.15
C GLU A 66 -8.45 -14.43 -1.04
N THR A 67 -8.64 -15.54 -0.35
CA THR A 67 -9.97 -16.10 -0.08
C THR A 67 -10.80 -15.16 0.80
N ILE A 68 -10.16 -14.49 1.77
CA ILE A 68 -10.81 -13.51 2.64
C ILE A 68 -11.22 -12.27 1.84
N GLU A 69 -10.31 -11.67 1.08
CA GLU A 69 -10.61 -10.48 0.26
C GLU A 69 -11.68 -10.77 -0.80
N ALA A 70 -11.66 -11.96 -1.40
CA ALA A 70 -12.70 -12.36 -2.36
C ALA A 70 -14.09 -12.48 -1.72
N ALA A 71 -14.16 -12.73 -0.41
CA ALA A 71 -15.40 -12.87 0.34
C ALA A 71 -15.86 -11.57 1.03
N GLN A 72 -14.95 -10.62 1.29
CA GLN A 72 -15.18 -9.44 2.11
C GLN A 72 -14.64 -8.20 1.41
N SER A 73 -15.53 -7.36 0.88
CA SER A 73 -15.18 -6.18 0.08
C SER A 73 -14.51 -5.05 0.86
N ASP A 74 -14.59 -5.11 2.18
CA ASP A 74 -13.99 -4.16 3.12
C ASP A 74 -12.62 -4.62 3.63
N VAL A 75 -12.11 -5.75 3.15
CA VAL A 75 -10.80 -6.28 3.54
C VAL A 75 -9.82 -6.13 2.38
N PHE A 76 -8.66 -5.59 2.69
CA PHE A 76 -7.55 -5.34 1.76
C PHE A 76 -6.26 -5.86 2.36
N HIS A 77 -5.28 -6.17 1.51
CA HIS A 77 -3.94 -6.53 1.94
C HIS A 77 -2.84 -5.79 1.19
N MET A 78 -1.70 -5.65 1.87
CA MET A 78 -0.47 -5.09 1.32
C MET A 78 0.73 -5.93 1.75
N THR A 79 1.43 -6.51 0.78
CA THR A 79 2.42 -7.56 1.03
C THR A 79 3.82 -7.01 1.26
N HIS A 80 4.42 -7.40 2.40
CA HIS A 80 5.78 -7.08 2.79
C HIS A 80 6.74 -8.25 2.52
N TYR A 81 7.52 -8.18 1.43
CA TYR A 81 8.62 -9.12 1.23
C TYR A 81 9.82 -8.75 2.10
N LEU A 82 10.31 -9.71 2.88
CA LEU A 82 11.47 -9.47 3.74
C LEU A 82 12.77 -9.30 2.95
N TYR A 83 12.91 -9.99 1.82
CA TYR A 83 14.14 -10.05 1.03
C TYR A 83 13.84 -10.25 -0.46
N GLY A 84 14.88 -10.10 -1.28
CA GLY A 84 14.81 -10.42 -2.71
C GLY A 84 14.29 -9.26 -3.57
N PRO A 85 14.01 -9.50 -4.87
CA PRO A 85 13.65 -8.46 -5.82
C PRO A 85 12.27 -7.84 -5.56
N LEU A 86 11.41 -8.50 -4.78
CA LEU A 86 10.09 -8.00 -4.39
C LEU A 86 10.13 -7.16 -3.09
N HIS A 87 11.30 -7.05 -2.44
CA HIS A 87 11.47 -6.25 -1.24
C HIS A 87 11.41 -4.74 -1.54
N HIS A 88 10.74 -4.00 -0.67
CA HIS A 88 10.68 -2.54 -0.71
C HIS A 88 11.20 -1.93 0.62
N PRO A 89 11.93 -0.79 0.61
CA PRO A 89 12.46 -0.17 1.82
C PRO A 89 11.41 0.19 2.89
N TYR A 90 10.16 0.46 2.48
CA TYR A 90 9.06 0.67 3.42
C TYR A 90 8.83 -0.52 4.36
N THR A 91 9.10 -1.75 3.90
CA THR A 91 9.04 -2.93 4.76
C THR A 91 10.00 -2.80 5.94
N GLN A 92 11.25 -2.39 5.71
CA GLN A 92 12.20 -2.23 6.82
C GLN A 92 11.77 -1.11 7.76
N TYR A 93 11.29 0.01 7.23
CA TYR A 93 10.72 1.09 8.04
C TYR A 93 9.60 0.58 8.96
N LEU A 94 8.66 -0.20 8.44
CA LEU A 94 7.58 -0.77 9.23
C LEU A 94 8.09 -1.74 10.31
N ILE A 95 9.04 -2.61 9.97
CA ILE A 95 9.65 -3.55 10.93
C ILE A 95 10.27 -2.79 12.11
N ASP A 96 10.98 -1.69 11.82
CA ASP A 96 11.62 -0.85 12.84
C ASP A 96 10.58 -0.16 13.73
N GLN A 97 9.45 0.29 13.17
CA GLN A 97 8.35 0.89 13.95
C GLN A 97 7.66 -0.13 14.85
N VAL A 98 7.44 -1.34 14.34
CA VAL A 98 6.77 -2.39 15.10
C VAL A 98 7.65 -2.89 16.26
N ASN A 99 8.98 -2.86 16.09
CA ASN A 99 9.96 -3.18 17.12
C ASN A 99 9.76 -4.57 17.77
N LYS A 100 9.49 -5.59 16.94
CA LYS A 100 9.50 -6.99 17.37
C LYS A 100 10.10 -7.87 16.27
N THR A 101 10.42 -9.11 16.63
CA THR A 101 10.95 -10.10 15.68
C THR A 101 9.89 -10.49 14.66
N ILE A 102 10.20 -10.28 13.38
CA ILE A 102 9.36 -10.65 12.24
C ILE A 102 9.87 -11.95 11.63
N TYR A 103 8.95 -12.83 11.26
CA TYR A 103 9.20 -14.04 10.49
C TYR A 103 8.04 -14.28 9.52
N THR A 104 8.11 -15.33 8.69
CA THR A 104 7.14 -15.57 7.61
C THR A 104 6.56 -16.98 7.67
N PRO A 105 5.25 -17.19 7.41
CA PRO A 105 4.24 -16.16 7.20
C PRO A 105 3.76 -15.57 8.53
N LEU A 106 3.50 -14.26 8.54
CA LEU A 106 3.01 -13.51 9.70
C LEU A 106 2.27 -12.28 9.18
N ALA A 107 1.19 -11.84 9.80
CA ALA A 107 0.49 -10.64 9.35
C ALA A 107 0.14 -9.68 10.49
N LEU A 108 0.14 -8.38 10.19
CA LEU A 108 -0.42 -7.34 11.05
C LEU A 108 -1.84 -7.01 10.59
N VAL A 109 -2.70 -6.62 11.55
CA VAL A 109 -4.01 -6.02 11.27
C VAL A 109 -4.14 -4.72 12.05
N HIS A 110 -4.25 -3.60 11.34
CA HIS A 110 -4.33 -2.24 11.90
C HIS A 110 -3.20 -1.85 12.85
N ARG A 111 -2.08 -2.59 12.83
CA ARG A 111 -0.86 -2.32 13.60
C ARG A 111 -1.08 -2.01 15.11
N THR A 112 -2.18 -2.44 15.71
CA THR A 112 -2.64 -1.98 17.04
C THR A 112 -2.85 -3.10 18.08
N ASN A 113 -2.53 -2.76 19.33
CA ASN A 113 -3.01 -3.34 20.58
C ASN A 113 -3.61 -2.24 21.46
N ASN A 114 -4.31 -2.65 22.52
CA ASN A 114 -4.78 -1.78 23.61
C ASN A 114 -3.67 -0.96 24.30
N ASP A 115 -2.40 -1.34 24.15
CA ASP A 115 -1.23 -0.62 24.69
C ASP A 115 -0.40 0.09 23.60
N GLY A 116 -0.89 0.12 22.36
CA GLY A 116 -0.20 0.71 21.20
C GLY A 116 0.87 -0.17 20.55
N SER A 117 1.10 -1.41 21.02
CA SER A 117 2.08 -2.32 20.39
C SER A 117 1.47 -3.12 19.22
N ALA A 118 2.21 -3.40 18.15
CA ALA A 118 1.64 -4.18 17.05
C ALA A 118 1.45 -5.67 17.43
N VAL A 119 0.32 -6.27 17.07
CA VAL A 119 0.11 -7.73 17.20
C VAL A 119 0.25 -8.40 15.87
N TYR A 120 0.89 -9.55 15.91
CA TYR A 120 0.94 -10.43 14.77
C TYR A 120 0.01 -11.62 14.92
N TYR A 121 -0.50 -12.06 13.79
CA TYR A 121 -1.39 -13.19 13.71
C TYR A 121 -0.86 -14.23 12.74
N GLY A 122 -1.06 -15.49 13.09
CA GLY A 122 -1.08 -16.56 12.10
C GLY A 122 -2.22 -16.29 11.13
N VAL A 123 -1.95 -16.50 9.85
CA VAL A 123 -2.92 -16.16 8.79
C VAL A 123 -4.17 -17.04 8.87
N ASP A 124 -4.04 -18.24 9.45
CA ASP A 124 -5.12 -19.18 9.76
C ASP A 124 -6.20 -18.62 10.70
N ARG A 125 -5.88 -17.56 11.46
CA ARG A 125 -6.81 -16.93 12.42
C ARG A 125 -7.45 -15.64 11.90
N MET A 126 -7.14 -15.21 10.68
CA MET A 126 -7.44 -13.87 10.19
C MET A 126 -8.95 -13.56 10.23
N ASN A 127 -9.80 -14.47 9.76
CA ASN A 127 -11.26 -14.29 9.82
C ASN A 127 -11.80 -14.08 11.23
N GLU A 128 -11.30 -14.82 12.22
CA GLU A 128 -11.72 -14.67 13.63
C GLU A 128 -11.42 -13.25 14.13
N ILE A 129 -10.24 -12.72 13.78
CA ILE A 129 -9.76 -11.41 14.20
C ILE A 129 -10.55 -10.29 13.55
N LEU A 130 -10.81 -10.40 12.24
CA LEU A 130 -11.59 -9.42 11.48
C LEU A 130 -13.01 -9.32 12.02
N GLU A 131 -13.69 -10.45 12.17
CA GLU A 131 -15.06 -10.49 12.72
C GLU A 131 -15.14 -9.95 14.15
N GLY A 132 -14.16 -10.29 15.00
CA GLY A 132 -14.10 -9.77 16.37
C GLY A 132 -13.91 -8.25 16.44
N ARG A 133 -13.41 -7.60 15.38
CA ARG A 133 -13.15 -6.16 15.29
C ARG A 133 -14.17 -5.41 14.45
N ARG A 134 -15.04 -6.11 13.71
CA ARG A 134 -16.03 -5.55 12.77
C ARG A 134 -17.06 -4.64 13.44
N HIS A 135 -17.31 -4.84 14.74
CA HIS A 135 -18.32 -4.08 15.49
C HIS A 135 -17.78 -2.85 16.24
N GLN A 136 -16.49 -2.52 16.14
CA GLN A 136 -15.98 -1.29 16.74
C GLN A 136 -16.00 -0.18 15.69
N GLU A 137 -16.48 0.99 16.11
CA GLU A 137 -16.62 2.18 15.25
C GLU A 137 -15.25 2.64 14.73
N ALA A 138 -15.22 3.12 13.49
CA ALA A 138 -14.07 3.82 12.95
C ALA A 138 -14.19 5.31 13.28
N GLU A 139 -13.13 5.88 13.84
CA GLU A 139 -13.05 7.30 14.20
C GLU A 139 -12.63 8.18 13.01
N LEU A 140 -12.22 7.56 11.90
CA LEU A 140 -11.66 8.23 10.74
C LEU A 140 -12.20 7.59 9.45
N GLY A 141 -12.74 8.43 8.56
CA GLY A 141 -13.13 8.08 7.20
C GLY A 141 -12.07 8.55 6.20
N ILE A 142 -11.83 7.76 5.16
CA ILE A 142 -10.95 8.13 4.04
C ILE A 142 -11.68 7.79 2.74
N GLU A 143 -11.74 8.77 1.84
CA GLU A 143 -12.11 8.58 0.44
C GLU A 143 -10.89 8.89 -0.43
N VAL A 144 -10.65 8.05 -1.45
CA VAL A 144 -9.50 8.18 -2.34
C VAL A 144 -9.98 8.17 -3.77
N ASP A 145 -9.72 9.27 -4.46
CA ASP A 145 -9.86 9.39 -5.90
C ASP A 145 -8.49 9.34 -6.55
N MET A 146 -8.41 8.67 -7.71
CA MET A 146 -7.17 8.53 -8.46
C MET A 146 -7.40 8.81 -9.94
N ALA A 147 -6.50 9.61 -10.51
CA ALA A 147 -6.40 9.82 -11.94
C ALA A 147 -4.99 9.44 -12.42
N ILE A 148 -4.93 8.80 -13.59
CA ILE A 148 -3.66 8.49 -14.25
C ILE A 148 -3.59 9.28 -15.54
N GLU A 149 -2.69 10.24 -15.60
CA GLU A 149 -2.40 11.04 -16.78
C GLU A 149 -0.96 10.81 -17.23
N GLN A 150 -0.80 10.05 -18.32
CA GLN A 150 0.51 9.67 -18.87
C GLN A 150 1.36 8.89 -17.85
N ASP A 151 2.41 9.52 -17.33
CA ASP A 151 3.37 9.01 -16.35
C ASP A 151 3.16 9.59 -14.94
N VAL A 152 2.06 10.32 -14.73
CA VAL A 152 1.68 10.92 -13.45
C VAL A 152 0.46 10.21 -12.90
N ILE A 153 0.54 9.83 -11.62
CA ILE A 153 -0.60 9.39 -10.82
C ILE A 153 -0.96 10.57 -9.91
N GLU A 154 -2.15 11.12 -10.09
CA GLU A 154 -2.76 12.10 -9.21
C GLU A 154 -3.68 11.37 -8.24
N ILE A 155 -3.55 11.69 -6.96
CA ILE A 155 -4.27 11.04 -5.87
C ILE A 155 -4.87 12.15 -5.01
N ASP A 156 -6.20 12.21 -5.01
CA ASP A 156 -6.96 13.09 -4.15
C ASP A 156 -7.45 12.26 -2.95
N VAL A 157 -7.15 12.73 -1.74
CA VAL A 157 -7.52 12.06 -0.50
C VAL A 157 -8.38 12.99 0.32
N GLU A 158 -9.63 12.63 0.50
CA GLU A 158 -10.55 13.28 1.42
C GLU A 158 -10.59 12.50 2.72
N MET A 159 -10.50 13.20 3.85
CA MET A 159 -10.47 12.60 5.18
C MET A 159 -11.46 13.31 6.08
N ASP A 160 -12.23 12.53 6.82
CA ASP A 160 -13.15 13.03 7.84
C ASP A 160 -12.85 12.34 9.18
N PHE A 161 -13.04 13.07 10.26
CA PHE A 161 -12.55 12.75 11.60
C PHE A 161 -13.67 12.90 12.62
N SER A 162 -13.78 11.95 13.55
CA SER A 162 -14.57 12.17 14.75
C SER A 162 -13.93 13.26 15.61
N GLU A 163 -14.74 13.92 16.45
CA GLU A 163 -14.22 14.93 17.37
C GLU A 163 -13.18 14.36 18.36
N GLU A 164 -13.17 13.04 18.57
CA GLU A 164 -12.29 12.35 19.54
C GLU A 164 -10.83 12.34 19.09
N ILE A 165 -10.57 12.32 17.79
CA ILE A 165 -9.20 12.30 17.22
C ILE A 165 -8.72 13.70 16.78
N LEU A 166 -9.54 14.74 16.94
CA LEU A 166 -9.16 16.13 16.69
C LEU A 166 -8.09 16.57 17.70
N GLY A 167 -6.83 16.65 17.24
CA GLY A 167 -5.68 17.05 18.05
C GLY A 167 -4.63 15.97 18.23
N ASP A 168 -4.89 14.75 17.76
CA ASP A 168 -3.89 13.69 17.70
C ASP A 168 -2.90 13.90 16.54
N ASN A 169 -1.71 13.29 16.67
CA ASN A 169 -0.72 13.27 15.60
C ASN A 169 -1.11 12.23 14.54
N VAL A 170 -1.97 12.62 13.60
CA VAL A 170 -2.37 11.79 12.47
C VAL A 170 -1.38 11.93 11.31
N ALA A 171 -0.99 10.79 10.71
CA ALA A 171 -0.14 10.74 9.53
C ALA A 171 -0.80 9.94 8.41
N LEU A 172 -0.92 10.55 7.22
CA LEU A 172 -1.36 9.88 6.01
C LEU A 172 -0.17 9.18 5.33
N ASN A 173 -0.33 7.89 5.03
CA ASN A 173 0.63 7.12 4.23
C ASN A 173 -0.03 6.74 2.91
N VAL A 174 0.56 7.19 1.80
CA VAL A 174 0.14 6.78 0.45
C VAL A 174 1.19 5.83 -0.10
N ILE A 175 0.79 4.60 -0.43
CA ILE A 175 1.69 3.52 -0.85
C ILE A 175 1.21 2.99 -2.19
N LEU A 176 2.12 2.94 -3.17
CA LEU A 176 1.85 2.31 -4.45
C LEU A 176 1.94 0.79 -4.32
N ILE A 177 0.92 0.12 -4.79
CA ILE A 177 0.81 -1.34 -4.74
C ILE A 177 0.64 -1.86 -6.16
N GLU A 178 1.50 -2.79 -6.57
CA GLU A 178 1.32 -3.56 -7.80
C GLU A 178 0.46 -4.78 -7.50
N LYS A 179 -0.73 -4.84 -8.11
CA LYS A 179 -1.73 -5.87 -7.86
C LYS A 179 -1.20 -7.28 -8.04
N THR A 180 -0.42 -7.52 -9.10
CA THR A 180 0.11 -8.85 -9.42
C THR A 180 1.50 -8.71 -10.03
N VAL A 181 2.44 -9.49 -9.53
CA VAL A 181 3.82 -9.57 -10.01
C VAL A 181 4.13 -11.03 -10.30
N VAL A 182 4.55 -11.29 -11.54
CA VAL A 182 5.03 -12.60 -11.96
C VAL A 182 6.45 -12.43 -12.48
N GLY A 183 7.32 -13.36 -12.12
CA GLY A 183 8.69 -13.39 -12.64
C GLY A 183 9.20 -14.83 -12.70
N GLU A 184 10.45 -14.97 -13.12
CA GLU A 184 11.09 -16.27 -13.32
C GLU A 184 12.33 -16.42 -12.43
N GLY A 185 12.55 -17.63 -11.92
CA GLY A 185 13.75 -18.00 -11.19
C GLY A 185 13.66 -17.72 -9.69
N SER A 186 14.75 -18.00 -8.97
CA SER A 186 14.77 -18.05 -7.49
C SER A 186 14.37 -16.76 -6.76
N GLY A 187 14.28 -15.63 -7.47
CA GLY A 187 13.77 -14.37 -6.92
C GLY A 187 12.25 -14.25 -6.93
N TYR A 188 11.55 -15.15 -7.62
CA TYR A 188 10.11 -15.13 -7.88
C TYR A 188 9.45 -16.50 -7.68
N ASP A 189 10.14 -17.60 -7.98
CA ASP A 189 9.58 -18.94 -7.80
C ASP A 189 9.30 -19.20 -6.31
N GLN A 190 8.03 -19.40 -5.96
CA GLN A 190 7.60 -19.46 -4.58
C GLN A 190 7.79 -20.87 -4.02
N ARG A 191 8.56 -21.02 -2.94
CA ARG A 191 8.71 -22.30 -2.26
C ARG A 191 7.35 -22.80 -1.74
N ASN A 192 7.11 -24.10 -1.88
CA ASN A 192 5.85 -24.74 -1.57
C ASN A 192 6.03 -26.01 -0.72
N TYR A 193 5.47 -26.02 0.49
CA TYR A 193 5.42 -27.22 1.33
C TYR A 193 4.25 -28.14 1.02
N GLY A 194 3.25 -27.67 0.28
CA GLY A 194 2.05 -28.42 -0.07
C GLY A 194 2.15 -29.29 -1.32
N ASP A 195 3.31 -29.36 -1.98
CA ASP A 195 3.51 -30.11 -3.23
C ASP A 195 3.04 -31.59 -3.15
N ASN A 196 3.14 -32.19 -1.96
CA ASN A 196 2.79 -33.59 -1.71
C ASN A 196 1.53 -33.78 -0.83
N ASP A 197 0.76 -32.72 -0.57
CA ASP A 197 -0.50 -32.77 0.19
C ASP A 197 -1.69 -32.51 -0.73
N GLU A 198 -2.49 -33.54 -0.99
CA GLU A 198 -3.65 -33.48 -1.89
C GLU A 198 -4.73 -32.47 -1.46
N ASN A 199 -4.73 -32.05 -0.19
CA ASN A 199 -5.68 -31.04 0.31
C ASN A 199 -5.15 -29.61 0.21
N HIS A 200 -3.90 -29.42 -0.24
CA HIS A 200 -3.29 -28.10 -0.33
C HIS A 200 -3.63 -27.41 -1.66
N PRO A 201 -3.95 -26.10 -1.68
CA PRO A 201 -4.32 -25.38 -2.90
C PRO A 201 -3.25 -25.42 -4.01
N TYR A 202 -1.99 -25.59 -3.61
CA TYR A 202 -0.83 -25.71 -4.52
C TYR A 202 -0.28 -27.14 -4.64
N TYR A 203 -1.12 -28.16 -4.43
CA TYR A 203 -0.75 -29.56 -4.63
C TYR A 203 -0.24 -29.82 -6.06
N GLY A 204 0.86 -30.58 -6.19
CA GLY A 204 1.41 -30.98 -7.48
C GLY A 204 2.03 -29.86 -8.33
N GLN A 205 2.19 -28.65 -7.77
CA GLN A 205 2.80 -27.50 -8.47
C GLN A 205 4.33 -27.43 -8.31
N GLY A 206 4.96 -28.44 -7.70
CA GLY A 206 6.40 -28.49 -7.48
C GLY A 206 6.82 -27.89 -6.13
N LYS A 207 8.07 -28.19 -5.74
CA LYS A 207 8.71 -27.66 -4.52
C LYS A 207 8.92 -26.14 -4.58
N TYR A 208 9.03 -25.61 -5.78
CA TYR A 208 9.01 -24.20 -6.10
C TYR A 208 7.96 -24.02 -7.19
N ILE A 209 6.99 -23.15 -6.95
CA ILE A 209 5.92 -22.83 -7.88
C ILE A 209 6.47 -21.80 -8.85
N GLU A 210 6.73 -22.23 -10.07
CA GLU A 210 7.11 -21.35 -11.17
C GLU A 210 5.88 -20.55 -11.62
N GLY A 211 6.07 -19.27 -11.96
CA GLY A 211 4.96 -18.40 -12.37
C GLY A 211 3.98 -18.07 -11.26
N PHE A 212 4.39 -18.16 -9.99
CA PHE A 212 3.57 -17.77 -8.84
C PHE A 212 3.17 -16.28 -8.95
N GLU A 213 1.89 -16.00 -8.78
CA GLU A 213 1.34 -14.64 -8.78
C GLU A 213 1.50 -14.02 -7.39
N HIS A 214 2.50 -13.14 -7.24
CA HIS A 214 2.69 -12.37 -6.01
C HIS A 214 1.71 -11.18 -6.02
N THR A 215 0.83 -11.07 -5.03
CA THR A 215 -0.26 -10.09 -5.04
C THR A 215 -0.07 -8.96 -4.05
N ASN A 216 -0.63 -7.81 -4.42
CA ASN A 216 -0.57 -6.54 -3.70
C ASN A 216 0.83 -6.21 -3.15
N VAL A 217 1.82 -6.22 -4.04
CA VAL A 217 3.23 -6.03 -3.70
C VAL A 217 3.58 -4.54 -3.73
N ILE A 218 4.21 -4.05 -2.66
CA ILE A 218 4.63 -2.65 -2.53
C ILE A 218 5.64 -2.27 -3.64
N ARG A 219 5.54 -1.02 -4.13
CA ARG A 219 6.41 -0.43 -5.16
C ARG A 219 7.02 0.90 -4.78
#